data_AF-B1Y2K5-F1
#
_entry.id   AF-B1Y2K5-F1
#
_cell.length_a   1.000
_cell.length_b   1.000
_cell.length_c   1.000
_cell.angle_alpha   90.00
_cell.angle_beta   90.00
_cell.angle_gamma   90.00
#
_symmetry.space_group_name_H-M   'P 1'
#
loop_
_entity.id
_entity.type
_entity.pdbx_description
1 polymer ?
#
loop_
_entity_poly.entity_id
_entity_poly.type
_entity_poly.pdbx_seq_one_letter_code
_entity_poly.pdbx_strand_id
1 'polypeptide(L)'
;MTNCETPSEHELKIIETAVEAIALDHGPIQNSLTIGAQKTLGYGLTRRLAGSSIFVCTPDSIMEKVGSLIKERQGFGGGRLVEYQLQLAEKIPMPNKIVVEQVGKTAFNESTQYSELFLRTDIRPMARSTLATFGKSAAAFQDVAVRQMSSETSLGTGAAQVAAAVGYPEAIPRIVEMINAMVGQFPANAAIPLGARDRLLELAWAIYFAGENGRNASASVHMLMQRKVESRAPPFGIVGVSPKRLCRVLERIEGPAATLQYPYCNDPSIPFEQ
;
A
#
# COMPACT_ATOMS: atom_id res chain seq x y z
N MET A 1 -7.55 -11.47 4.46
CA MET A 1 -6.42 -11.72 5.37
C MET A 1 -5.16 -11.88 4.52
N THR A 2 -4.03 -11.34 4.95
CA THR A 2 -2.75 -11.55 4.25
C THR A 2 -2.34 -13.00 4.47
N ASN A 3 -2.00 -13.75 3.42
CA ASN A 3 -1.48 -15.11 3.54
C ASN A 3 -0.13 -15.05 4.27
N CYS A 4 -0.15 -15.10 5.59
CA CYS A 4 1.02 -15.23 6.43
C CYS A 4 0.85 -16.42 7.37
N GLU A 5 1.97 -17.02 7.74
CA GLU A 5 2.03 -18.16 8.66
C GLU A 5 2.23 -17.70 10.09
N THR A 6 1.69 -18.45 11.04
CA THR A 6 1.95 -18.22 12.46
C THR A 6 3.46 -18.36 12.74
N PRO A 7 4.05 -17.46 13.55
CA PRO A 7 5.47 -17.55 13.89
C PRO A 7 5.77 -18.81 14.71
N SER A 8 6.92 -19.43 14.42
CA SER A 8 7.57 -20.39 15.32
C SER A 8 8.09 -19.69 16.56
N GLU A 9 8.45 -20.44 17.61
CA GLU A 9 9.04 -19.88 18.83
C GLU A 9 10.29 -19.03 18.53
N HIS A 10 11.11 -19.46 17.57
CA HIS A 10 12.31 -18.72 17.18
C HIS A 10 11.97 -17.39 16.48
N GLU A 11 11.03 -17.40 15.53
CA GLU A 11 10.61 -16.19 14.82
C GLU A 11 9.89 -15.22 15.77
N LEU A 12 9.08 -15.73 16.69
CA LEU A 12 8.45 -14.92 17.72
C LEU A 12 9.50 -14.25 18.60
N LYS A 13 10.54 -14.98 19.02
CA LYS A 13 11.65 -14.41 19.80
C LYS A 13 12.41 -13.32 19.05
N ILE A 14 12.60 -13.47 17.73
CA ILE A 14 13.20 -12.40 16.89
C ILE A 14 12.33 -11.14 16.90
N ILE A 15 11.01 -11.31 16.73
CA ILE A 15 10.05 -10.22 16.76
C ILE A 15 10.07 -9.52 18.13
N GLU A 16 10.02 -10.28 19.23
CA GLU A 16 10.06 -9.76 20.59
C GLU A 16 11.36 -9.01 20.87
N THR A 17 12.50 -9.55 20.44
CA THR A 17 13.81 -8.89 20.56
C THR A 17 13.84 -7.55 19.82
N ALA A 18 13.21 -7.46 18.65
CA ALA A 18 13.09 -6.18 17.93
C ALA A 18 12.25 -5.16 18.72
N VAL A 19 11.16 -5.60 19.34
CA VAL A 19 10.32 -4.73 20.20
C VAL A 19 11.11 -4.24 21.42
N GLU A 20 11.88 -5.12 22.06
CA GLU A 20 12.75 -4.76 23.17
C GLU A 20 13.83 -3.76 22.77
N ALA A 21 14.45 -3.93 21.60
CA ALA A 21 15.42 -2.97 21.08
C ALA A 21 14.81 -1.57 20.87
N ILE A 22 13.55 -1.47 20.44
CA ILE A 22 12.83 -0.18 20.38
C ILE A 22 12.58 0.39 21.79
N ALA A 23 12.22 -0.47 22.75
CA ALA A 23 11.95 -0.04 24.12
C ALA A 23 13.19 0.55 24.82
N LEU A 24 14.39 0.01 24.54
CA LEU A 24 15.66 0.43 25.14
C LEU A 24 16.18 1.80 24.66
N ASP A 25 15.67 2.32 23.54
CA ASP A 25 16.10 3.62 23.01
C ASP A 25 15.32 4.76 23.66
N HIS A 26 15.94 5.50 24.58
CA HIS A 26 15.26 6.55 25.37
C HIS A 26 15.17 7.93 24.68
N GLY A 27 15.75 8.09 23.49
CA GLY A 27 15.79 9.36 22.74
C GLY A 27 15.11 9.29 21.37
N PRO A 28 15.23 10.36 20.54
CA PRO A 28 14.84 10.29 19.14
C PRO A 28 15.70 9.23 18.44
N ILE A 29 15.01 8.32 17.74
CA ILE A 29 15.55 7.07 17.21
C ILE A 29 16.72 7.33 16.26
N GLN A 30 17.95 7.14 16.74
CA GLN A 30 19.18 7.24 15.95
C GLN A 30 20.12 6.04 16.15
N ASN A 31 19.82 5.14 17.08
CA ASN A 31 20.64 3.96 17.33
C ASN A 31 20.45 2.92 16.21
N SER A 32 21.57 2.36 15.73
CA SER A 32 21.61 1.25 14.77
C SER A 32 20.75 0.06 15.15
N LEU A 33 20.64 -0.26 16.45
CA LEU A 33 19.79 -1.33 16.97
C LEU A 33 18.30 -1.04 16.73
N THR A 34 17.86 0.18 17.04
CA THR A 34 16.48 0.61 16.83
C THR A 34 16.12 0.67 15.35
N ILE A 35 17.05 1.15 14.50
CA ILE A 35 16.89 1.13 13.04
C ILE A 35 16.75 -0.32 12.55
N GLY A 36 17.60 -1.23 13.04
CA GLY A 36 17.50 -2.66 12.74
C GLY A 36 16.16 -3.26 13.15
N ALA A 37 15.67 -2.93 14.33
CA ALA A 37 14.37 -3.37 14.82
C ALA A 37 13.21 -2.82 13.98
N GLN A 38 13.23 -1.54 13.63
CA GLN A 38 12.22 -0.93 12.75
C GLN A 38 12.24 -1.58 11.36
N LYS A 39 13.41 -1.90 10.81
CA LYS A 39 13.53 -2.65 9.55
C LYS A 39 12.95 -4.05 9.67
N THR A 40 13.26 -4.79 10.72
CA THR A 40 12.73 -6.13 10.95
C THR A 40 11.20 -6.11 11.05
N LEU A 41 10.63 -5.20 11.83
CA LEU A 41 9.18 -5.10 12.01
C LEU A 41 8.47 -4.51 10.76
N GLY A 42 9.08 -3.52 10.12
CA GLY A 42 8.58 -2.87 8.90
C GLY A 42 8.57 -3.81 7.70
N TYR A 43 9.68 -4.46 7.38
CA TYR A 43 9.72 -5.45 6.29
C TYR A 43 8.98 -6.75 6.66
N GLY A 44 9.02 -7.15 7.94
CA GLY A 44 8.50 -8.42 8.42
C GLY A 44 9.46 -9.58 8.17
N LEU A 45 9.13 -10.73 8.74
CA LEU A 45 9.90 -11.96 8.58
C LEU A 45 9.36 -12.80 7.43
N THR A 46 10.26 -13.53 6.76
CA THR A 46 9.91 -14.49 5.71
C THR A 46 10.49 -15.86 6.04
N ARG A 47 9.68 -16.90 5.86
CA ARG A 47 10.08 -18.30 6.01
C ARG A 47 10.26 -18.91 4.64
N ARG A 48 11.45 -19.45 4.38
CA ARG A 48 11.72 -20.22 3.16
C ARG A 48 11.15 -21.63 3.33
N LEU A 49 10.31 -22.03 2.39
CA LEU A 49 9.81 -23.39 2.21
C LEU A 49 10.38 -23.95 0.90
N ALA A 50 10.26 -25.27 0.68
CA ALA A 50 10.76 -25.88 -0.55
C ALA A 50 10.11 -25.23 -1.80
N GLY A 51 10.88 -24.40 -2.50
CA GLY A 51 10.44 -23.69 -3.71
C GLY A 51 9.61 -22.42 -3.49
N SER A 52 9.39 -21.96 -2.25
CA SER A 52 8.62 -20.74 -1.97
C SER A 52 9.11 -19.97 -0.74
N SER A 53 8.64 -18.74 -0.59
CA SER A 53 8.87 -17.91 0.60
C SER A 53 7.52 -17.37 1.07
N ILE A 54 7.18 -17.60 2.33
CA ILE A 54 5.93 -17.14 2.93
C ILE A 54 6.22 -16.09 4.00
N PHE A 55 5.35 -15.09 4.13
CA PHE A 55 5.46 -14.10 5.20
C PHE A 55 5.06 -14.73 6.54
N VAL A 56 5.74 -14.32 7.60
CA VAL A 56 5.39 -14.71 8.96
C VAL A 56 4.55 -13.59 9.58
N CYS A 57 3.40 -13.95 10.15
CA CYS A 57 2.53 -12.98 10.80
C CYS A 57 3.22 -12.41 12.04
N THR A 58 3.12 -11.09 12.22
CA THR A 58 3.41 -10.46 13.51
C THR A 58 2.11 -10.38 14.30
N PRO A 59 2.03 -10.93 15.52
CA PRO A 59 0.82 -10.83 16.34
C PRO A 59 0.40 -9.37 16.55
N ASP A 60 -0.91 -9.10 16.47
CA ASP A 60 -1.46 -7.74 16.63
C ASP A 60 -1.07 -7.14 18.00
N SER A 61 -1.09 -7.94 19.07
CA SER A 61 -0.68 -7.52 20.41
C SER A 61 0.76 -6.99 20.47
N ILE A 62 1.65 -7.53 19.63
CA ILE A 62 3.03 -7.03 19.50
C ILE A 62 3.03 -5.69 18.76
N MET A 63 2.27 -5.57 17.68
CA MET A 63 2.18 -4.32 16.92
C MET A 63 1.51 -3.19 17.71
N GLU A 64 0.54 -3.49 18.57
CA GLU A 64 -0.03 -2.56 19.54
C GLU A 64 1.03 -2.05 20.51
N LYS A 65 1.86 -2.95 21.06
CA LYS A 65 2.99 -2.58 21.94
C LYS A 65 3.99 -1.67 21.21
N VAL A 66 4.33 -1.98 19.96
CA VAL A 66 5.19 -1.13 19.11
C VAL A 66 4.56 0.25 18.91
N GLY A 67 3.26 0.32 18.63
CA GLY A 67 2.54 1.58 18.48
C GLY A 67 2.58 2.45 19.75
N SER A 68 2.44 1.84 20.92
CA SER A 68 2.58 2.49 22.23
C SER A 68 3.99 3.01 22.47
N LEU A 69 5.02 2.21 22.20
CA LEU A 69 6.42 2.63 22.31
C LEU A 69 6.72 3.82 21.39
N ILE A 70 6.31 3.76 20.11
CA ILE A 70 6.48 4.87 19.16
C ILE A 70 5.76 6.13 19.67
N LYS A 71 4.57 6.00 20.25
CA LYS A 71 3.85 7.14 20.85
C LYS A 71 4.64 7.77 22.00
N GLU A 72 5.13 6.96 22.93
CA GLU A 72 5.93 7.41 24.08
C GLU A 72 7.21 8.12 23.64
N ARG A 73 7.81 7.67 22.53
CA ARG A 73 8.99 8.29 21.89
C ARG A 73 8.68 9.47 20.97
N GLN A 74 7.44 9.93 20.93
CA GLN A 74 7.00 11.04 20.07
C GLN A 74 7.21 10.77 18.56
N GLY A 75 7.01 9.54 18.12
CA GLY A 75 7.03 9.13 16.71
C GLY A 75 8.26 8.30 16.33
N PHE A 76 8.55 8.22 15.04
CA PHE A 76 9.67 7.44 14.48
C PHE A 76 11.05 8.11 14.63
N GLY A 77 11.15 9.17 15.45
CA GLY A 77 12.34 10.01 15.59
C GLY A 77 12.24 11.35 14.85
N GLY A 78 13.32 12.13 14.90
CA GLY A 78 13.43 13.42 14.21
C GLY A 78 13.95 13.25 12.80
N GLY A 79 13.18 13.68 11.80
CA GLY A 79 13.59 13.66 10.40
C GLY A 79 12.49 13.23 9.45
N ARG A 80 12.90 13.01 8.20
CA ARG A 80 12.04 12.49 7.14
C ARG A 80 11.83 10.99 7.33
N LEU A 81 10.59 10.51 7.12
CA LEU A 81 10.34 9.07 7.14
C LEU A 81 10.92 8.38 5.90
N VAL A 82 11.28 7.12 6.07
CA VAL A 82 11.82 6.25 5.01
C VAL A 82 10.99 4.97 4.89
N GLU A 83 11.29 4.12 3.91
CA GLU A 83 10.41 3.01 3.48
C GLU A 83 10.03 2.07 4.61
N TYR A 84 11.01 1.64 5.40
CA TYR A 84 10.75 0.70 6.49
C TYR A 84 9.91 1.33 7.60
N GLN A 85 9.99 2.66 7.79
CA GLN A 85 9.16 3.38 8.76
C GLN A 85 7.73 3.52 8.26
N LEU A 86 7.54 3.78 6.95
CA LEU A 86 6.22 3.80 6.33
C LEU A 86 5.55 2.41 6.40
N GLN A 87 6.29 1.33 6.09
CA GLN A 87 5.78 -0.03 6.21
C GLN A 87 5.50 -0.42 7.65
N LEU A 88 6.33 0.03 8.59
CA LEU A 88 6.06 -0.19 10.01
C LEU A 88 4.80 0.55 10.44
N ALA A 89 4.63 1.79 10.01
CA ALA A 89 3.45 2.60 10.30
C ALA A 89 2.16 1.97 9.77
N GLU A 90 2.20 1.40 8.55
CA GLU A 90 1.07 0.67 7.95
C GLU A 90 0.61 -0.52 8.81
N LYS A 91 1.54 -1.16 9.55
CA LYS A 91 1.27 -2.34 10.37
C LYS A 91 0.80 -2.03 11.78
N ILE A 92 0.87 -0.77 12.24
CA ILE A 92 0.45 -0.40 13.60
C ILE A 92 -1.09 -0.34 13.63
N PRO A 93 -1.76 -1.17 14.43
CA PRO A 93 -3.20 -1.06 14.61
C PRO A 93 -3.52 0.27 15.29
N MET A 94 -4.46 1.03 14.71
CA MET A 94 -4.90 2.34 15.22
C MET A 94 -3.74 3.30 15.52
N PRO A 95 -3.01 3.76 14.49
CA PRO A 95 -1.85 4.63 14.68
C PRO A 95 -2.25 5.93 15.39
N ASN A 96 -1.42 6.34 16.35
CA ASN A 96 -1.64 7.56 17.13
C ASN A 96 -1.45 8.82 16.25
N LYS A 97 -1.96 9.98 16.73
CA LYS A 97 -1.91 11.25 16.00
C LYS A 97 -0.51 11.65 15.54
N ILE A 98 0.54 11.36 16.32
CA ILE A 98 1.92 11.72 15.97
C ILE A 98 2.38 10.92 14.75
N VAL A 99 2.11 9.61 14.73
CA VAL A 99 2.41 8.74 13.57
C VAL A 99 1.67 9.22 12.33
N VAL A 100 0.37 9.49 12.46
CA VAL A 100 -0.45 9.99 11.35
C VAL A 100 0.11 11.31 10.81
N GLU A 101 0.50 12.22 11.68
CA GLU A 101 1.08 13.50 11.31
C GLU A 101 2.44 13.36 10.61
N GLN A 102 3.33 12.49 11.10
CA GLN A 102 4.63 12.25 10.46
C GLN A 102 4.49 11.62 9.06
N VAL A 103 3.59 10.63 8.93
CA VAL A 103 3.29 10.02 7.63
C VAL A 103 2.67 11.05 6.69
N GLY A 104 1.71 11.85 7.15
CA GLY A 104 1.07 12.87 6.31
C GLY A 104 2.00 14.02 5.91
N LYS A 105 2.89 14.47 6.80
CA LYS A 105 3.97 15.42 6.48
C LYS A 105 4.92 14.88 5.42
N THR A 106 5.17 13.57 5.42
CA THR A 106 5.95 12.91 4.36
C THR A 106 5.14 12.86 3.06
N ALA A 107 3.88 12.38 3.13
CA ALA A 107 2.99 12.17 1.98
C ALA A 107 2.70 13.44 1.17
N PHE A 108 2.53 14.57 1.86
CA PHE A 108 2.18 15.86 1.27
C PHE A 108 3.31 16.90 1.38
N ASN A 109 4.56 16.45 1.55
CA ASN A 109 5.69 17.35 1.47
C ASN A 109 5.79 17.98 0.08
N GLU A 110 6.02 19.29 0.02
CA GLU A 110 6.20 20.02 -1.23
C GLU A 110 7.46 19.56 -1.97
N SER A 111 8.53 19.26 -1.22
CA SER A 111 9.78 18.75 -1.76
C SER A 111 9.74 17.24 -1.99
N THR A 112 10.44 16.78 -3.03
CA THR A 112 10.64 15.35 -3.28
C THR A 112 11.26 14.67 -2.07
N GLN A 113 10.69 13.55 -1.65
CA GLN A 113 11.22 12.73 -0.56
C GLN A 113 11.90 11.52 -1.19
N TYR A 114 13.23 11.50 -1.23
CA TYR A 114 13.97 10.45 -1.96
C TYR A 114 14.02 9.13 -1.20
N SER A 115 13.89 8.03 -1.90
CA SER A 115 14.04 6.70 -1.35
C SER A 115 15.47 6.46 -0.84
N GLU A 116 15.63 5.83 0.33
CA GLU A 116 16.97 5.43 0.82
C GLU A 116 17.50 4.22 0.06
N LEU A 117 16.61 3.38 -0.46
CA LEU A 117 16.96 2.17 -1.22
C LEU A 117 17.21 2.48 -2.70
N PHE A 118 16.42 3.41 -3.26
CA PHE A 118 16.41 3.76 -4.67
C PHE A 118 16.54 5.28 -4.80
N LEU A 119 17.77 5.81 -4.76
CA LEU A 119 18.07 7.25 -4.64
C LEU A 119 17.37 8.22 -5.62
N ARG A 120 16.76 7.71 -6.70
CA ARG A 120 16.01 8.49 -7.70
C ARG A 120 14.48 8.33 -7.62
N THR A 121 13.99 7.56 -6.67
CA THR A 121 12.56 7.27 -6.51
C THR A 121 11.99 8.15 -5.41
N ASP A 122 10.83 8.75 -5.68
CA ASP A 122 10.07 9.52 -4.70
C ASP A 122 9.22 8.58 -3.83
N ILE A 123 9.33 8.68 -2.49
CA ILE A 123 8.58 7.85 -1.53
C ILE A 123 7.22 8.43 -1.16
N ARG A 124 6.91 9.67 -1.56
CA ARG A 124 5.62 10.31 -1.26
C ARG A 124 4.41 9.47 -1.71
N PRO A 125 4.40 8.78 -2.87
CA PRO A 125 3.30 7.88 -3.23
C PRO A 125 3.08 6.76 -2.21
N MET A 126 4.17 6.13 -1.74
CA MET A 126 4.11 5.11 -0.69
C MET A 126 3.58 5.68 0.63
N ALA A 127 4.02 6.89 1.00
CA ALA A 127 3.50 7.57 2.18
C ALA A 127 2.01 7.91 2.06
N ARG A 128 1.50 8.25 0.87
CA ARG A 128 0.06 8.46 0.62
C ARG A 128 -0.74 7.16 0.75
N SER A 129 -0.25 6.06 0.20
CA SER A 129 -0.88 4.75 0.37
C SER A 129 -0.87 4.30 1.83
N THR A 130 0.23 4.54 2.55
CA THR A 130 0.33 4.29 4.00
C THR A 130 -0.69 5.14 4.76
N LEU A 131 -0.78 6.43 4.46
CA LEU A 131 -1.74 7.32 5.10
C LEU A 131 -3.20 6.92 4.82
N ALA A 132 -3.48 6.40 3.62
CA ALA A 132 -4.81 5.89 3.27
C ALA A 132 -5.21 4.67 4.11
N THR A 133 -4.26 3.82 4.55
CA THR A 133 -4.59 2.70 5.44
C THR A 133 -5.06 3.15 6.82
N PHE A 134 -4.78 4.40 7.21
CA PHE A 134 -5.23 4.98 8.47
C PHE A 134 -6.69 5.46 8.43
N GLY A 135 -7.33 5.47 7.25
CA GLY A 135 -8.74 5.81 7.09
C GLY A 135 -9.07 7.20 7.64
N LYS A 136 -10.14 7.27 8.46
CA LYS A 136 -10.62 8.52 9.06
C LYS A 136 -9.59 9.24 9.93
N SER A 137 -8.60 8.54 10.48
CA SER A 137 -7.53 9.18 11.26
C SER A 137 -6.72 10.19 10.44
N ALA A 138 -6.66 10.01 9.11
CA ALA A 138 -5.98 10.91 8.19
C ALA A 138 -6.79 12.17 7.80
N ALA A 139 -7.94 12.44 8.42
CA ALA A 139 -8.84 13.54 8.04
C ALA A 139 -8.18 14.93 7.97
N ALA A 140 -7.14 15.19 8.78
CA ALA A 140 -6.38 16.44 8.73
C ALA A 140 -5.70 16.71 7.37
N PHE A 141 -5.53 15.68 6.54
CA PHE A 141 -4.92 15.78 5.21
C PHE A 141 -5.96 15.72 4.07
N GLN A 142 -7.26 15.73 4.40
CA GLN A 142 -8.34 15.63 3.40
C GLN A 142 -8.26 16.72 2.33
N ASP A 143 -8.18 18.00 2.73
CA ASP A 143 -8.25 19.11 1.77
C ASP A 143 -7.08 19.11 0.78
N VAL A 144 -5.87 18.79 1.27
CA VAL A 144 -4.69 18.67 0.40
C VAL A 144 -4.78 17.44 -0.50
N ALA A 145 -5.33 16.33 -0.02
CA ALA A 145 -5.57 15.14 -0.83
C ALA A 145 -6.53 15.45 -1.98
N VAL A 146 -7.72 15.99 -1.67
CA VAL A 146 -8.78 16.31 -2.66
C VAL A 146 -8.29 17.25 -3.74
N ARG A 147 -7.51 18.27 -3.36
CA ARG A 147 -6.92 19.24 -4.30
C ARG A 147 -5.87 18.61 -5.22
N GLN A 148 -5.13 17.60 -4.75
CA GLN A 148 -4.05 16.98 -5.50
C GLN A 148 -4.46 15.70 -6.25
N MET A 149 -5.72 15.25 -6.13
CA MET A 149 -6.23 14.10 -6.88
C MET A 149 -6.02 14.28 -8.39
N SER A 150 -5.36 13.32 -9.03
CA SER A 150 -5.14 13.27 -10.48
C SER A 150 -4.82 11.84 -10.91
N SER A 151 -5.17 11.48 -12.14
CA SER A 151 -4.84 10.20 -12.77
C SER A 151 -3.44 10.17 -13.40
N GLU A 152 -2.78 11.31 -13.54
CA GLU A 152 -1.56 11.45 -14.36
C GLU A 152 -0.29 10.95 -13.65
N THR A 153 -0.25 11.02 -12.32
CA THR A 153 0.96 10.75 -11.53
C THR A 153 0.68 9.87 -10.33
N SER A 154 1.69 9.13 -9.83
CA SER A 154 1.56 8.32 -8.61
C SER A 154 1.21 9.17 -7.38
N LEU A 155 1.61 10.44 -7.39
CA LEU A 155 1.22 11.39 -6.35
C LEU A 155 -0.29 11.63 -6.42
N GLY A 156 -0.82 11.93 -7.61
CA GLY A 156 -2.24 12.20 -7.81
C GLY A 156 -3.14 11.03 -7.44
N THR A 157 -2.78 9.81 -7.85
CA THR A 157 -3.53 8.59 -7.53
C THR A 157 -3.39 8.21 -6.06
N GLY A 158 -2.23 8.44 -5.44
CA GLY A 158 -2.05 8.31 -3.99
C GLY A 158 -2.90 9.33 -3.21
N ALA A 159 -3.07 10.55 -3.71
CA ALA A 159 -3.96 11.53 -3.10
C ALA A 159 -5.43 11.08 -3.21
N ALA A 160 -5.81 10.44 -4.32
CA ALA A 160 -7.12 9.82 -4.47
C ALA A 160 -7.36 8.70 -3.44
N GLN A 161 -6.35 7.89 -3.13
CA GLN A 161 -6.45 6.88 -2.07
C GLN A 161 -6.74 7.51 -0.70
N VAL A 162 -6.02 8.59 -0.35
CA VAL A 162 -6.25 9.31 0.93
C VAL A 162 -7.64 9.95 0.96
N ALA A 163 -8.05 10.63 -0.10
CA ALA A 163 -9.36 11.28 -0.19
C ALA A 163 -10.53 10.28 -0.08
N ALA A 164 -10.38 9.10 -0.69
CA ALA A 164 -11.31 7.99 -0.55
C ALA A 164 -11.35 7.44 0.88
N ALA A 165 -10.17 7.20 1.48
CA ALA A 165 -10.03 6.63 2.82
C ALA A 165 -10.63 7.48 3.93
N VAL A 166 -10.54 8.80 3.82
CA VAL A 166 -11.13 9.73 4.80
C VAL A 166 -12.65 9.91 4.60
N GLY A 167 -13.21 9.40 3.49
CA GLY A 167 -14.63 9.44 3.19
C GLY A 167 -15.12 10.77 2.61
N TYR A 168 -14.30 11.47 1.83
CA TYR A 168 -14.73 12.70 1.17
C TYR A 168 -15.85 12.41 0.13
N PRO A 169 -17.02 13.07 0.19
CA PRO A 169 -18.19 12.69 -0.61
C PRO A 169 -17.95 12.65 -2.12
N GLU A 170 -17.18 13.60 -2.66
CA GLU A 170 -16.92 13.68 -4.11
C GLU A 170 -15.71 12.85 -4.56
N ALA A 171 -14.98 12.20 -3.64
CA ALA A 171 -13.78 11.45 -4.02
C ALA A 171 -14.13 10.26 -4.94
N ILE A 172 -15.15 9.48 -4.59
CA ILE A 172 -15.52 8.28 -5.35
C ILE A 172 -16.00 8.59 -6.77
N PRO A 173 -16.96 9.52 -6.98
CA PRO A 173 -17.36 9.92 -8.34
C PRO A 173 -16.17 10.37 -9.20
N ARG A 174 -15.25 11.18 -8.64
CA ARG A 174 -14.05 11.63 -9.34
C ARG A 174 -13.09 10.49 -9.66
N ILE A 175 -12.91 9.52 -8.75
CA ILE A 175 -12.06 8.35 -9.00
C ILE A 175 -12.64 7.49 -10.12
N VAL A 176 -13.95 7.24 -10.11
CA VAL A 176 -14.64 6.49 -11.17
C VAL A 176 -14.49 7.20 -12.51
N GLU A 177 -14.68 8.52 -12.54
CA GLU A 177 -14.46 9.34 -13.74
C GLU A 177 -13.02 9.21 -14.26
N MET A 178 -12.02 9.31 -13.37
CA MET A 178 -10.61 9.13 -13.72
C MET A 178 -10.34 7.74 -14.32
N ILE A 179 -10.85 6.67 -13.71
CA ILE A 179 -10.69 5.30 -14.24
C ILE A 179 -11.33 5.20 -15.63
N ASN A 180 -12.57 5.65 -15.78
CA ASN A 180 -13.31 5.57 -17.04
C ASN A 180 -12.63 6.38 -18.15
N ALA A 181 -12.20 7.60 -17.85
CA ALA A 181 -11.48 8.44 -18.79
C ALA A 181 -10.17 7.79 -19.24
N MET A 182 -9.37 7.27 -18.31
CA MET A 182 -8.11 6.59 -18.64
C MET A 182 -8.33 5.32 -19.48
N VAL A 183 -9.32 4.50 -19.13
CA VAL A 183 -9.65 3.28 -19.88
C VAL A 183 -10.18 3.61 -21.28
N GLY A 184 -10.94 4.68 -21.42
CA GLY A 184 -11.52 5.17 -22.67
C GLY A 184 -10.52 5.81 -23.64
N GLN A 185 -9.34 6.23 -23.16
CA GLN A 185 -8.26 6.74 -24.02
C GLN A 185 -7.64 5.65 -24.92
N PHE A 186 -7.84 4.38 -24.59
CA PHE A 186 -7.23 3.26 -25.32
C PHE A 186 -8.28 2.40 -26.03
N PRO A 187 -8.06 2.02 -27.30
CA PRO A 187 -8.96 1.12 -28.03
C PRO A 187 -9.25 -0.17 -27.27
N ALA A 188 -10.48 -0.67 -27.33
CA ALA A 188 -10.92 -1.83 -26.54
C ALA A 188 -10.07 -3.09 -26.77
N ASN A 189 -9.55 -3.27 -27.99
CA ASN A 189 -8.70 -4.40 -28.40
C ASN A 189 -7.19 -4.15 -28.17
N ALA A 190 -6.79 -2.96 -27.72
CA ALA A 190 -5.41 -2.64 -27.39
C ALA A 190 -5.11 -2.87 -25.90
N ALA A 191 -3.88 -3.32 -25.62
CA ALA A 191 -3.40 -3.41 -24.25
C ALA A 191 -3.14 -2.01 -23.67
N ILE A 192 -3.51 -1.82 -22.41
CA ILE A 192 -3.28 -0.56 -21.69
C ILE A 192 -1.78 -0.42 -21.38
N PRO A 193 -1.14 0.71 -21.75
CA PRO A 193 0.29 0.90 -21.53
C PRO A 193 0.73 0.81 -20.07
N LEU A 194 1.98 0.40 -19.82
CA LEU A 194 2.54 0.20 -18.48
C LEU A 194 2.27 1.37 -17.51
N GLY A 195 2.53 2.61 -17.96
CA GLY A 195 2.33 3.80 -17.13
C GLY A 195 0.87 4.01 -16.74
N ALA A 196 -0.06 3.84 -17.69
CA ALA A 196 -1.49 3.96 -17.44
C ALA A 196 -2.02 2.81 -16.57
N ARG A 197 -1.53 1.59 -16.80
CA ARG A 197 -1.85 0.41 -15.98
C ARG A 197 -1.53 0.63 -14.50
N ASP A 198 -0.35 1.15 -14.19
CA ASP A 198 0.07 1.36 -12.80
C ASP A 198 -0.81 2.41 -12.10
N ARG A 199 -1.16 3.50 -12.79
CA ARG A 199 -2.12 4.50 -12.28
C ARG A 199 -3.52 3.93 -12.07
N LEU A 200 -4.00 3.12 -13.01
CA LEU A 200 -5.30 2.45 -12.90
C LEU A 200 -5.35 1.46 -11.74
N LEU A 201 -4.27 0.72 -11.49
CA LEU A 201 -4.16 -0.15 -10.31
C LEU A 201 -4.22 0.66 -9.00
N GLU A 202 -3.53 1.80 -8.94
CA GLU A 202 -3.55 2.69 -7.77
C GLU A 202 -4.93 3.33 -7.54
N LEU A 203 -5.65 3.70 -8.61
CA LEU A 203 -7.03 4.18 -8.53
C LEU A 203 -8.00 3.06 -8.11
N ALA A 204 -7.79 1.82 -8.54
CA ALA A 204 -8.56 0.69 -8.07
C ALA A 204 -8.34 0.44 -6.55
N TRP A 205 -7.12 0.63 -6.05
CA TRP A 205 -6.87 0.65 -4.60
C TRP A 205 -7.59 1.81 -3.89
N ALA A 206 -7.75 2.97 -4.55
CA ALA A 206 -8.54 4.07 -4.00
C ALA A 206 -10.02 3.69 -3.84
N ILE A 207 -10.59 2.93 -4.80
CA ILE A 207 -11.93 2.33 -4.65
C ILE A 207 -11.99 1.43 -3.41
N TYR A 208 -11.00 0.54 -3.20
CA TYR A 208 -10.94 -0.28 -1.99
C TYR A 208 -10.94 0.55 -0.70
N PHE A 209 -10.13 1.61 -0.63
CA PHE A 209 -10.02 2.42 0.59
C PHE A 209 -11.31 3.17 0.95
N ALA A 210 -12.23 3.37 0.01
CA ALA A 210 -13.53 3.97 0.30
C ALA A 210 -14.51 3.05 1.05
N GLY A 211 -14.14 1.78 1.30
CA GLY A 211 -14.99 0.83 2.00
C GLY A 211 -16.30 0.55 1.26
N GLU A 212 -17.44 0.62 1.94
CA GLU A 212 -18.75 0.32 1.36
C GLU A 212 -19.11 1.23 0.16
N ASN A 213 -18.71 2.51 0.21
CA ASN A 213 -18.90 3.42 -0.94
C ASN A 213 -18.09 2.95 -2.16
N GLY A 214 -16.92 2.37 -1.92
CA GLY A 214 -16.08 1.76 -2.94
C GLY A 214 -16.67 0.50 -3.53
N ARG A 215 -17.26 -0.37 -2.70
CA ARG A 215 -17.98 -1.57 -3.16
C ARG A 215 -19.08 -1.21 -4.17
N ASN A 216 -19.84 -0.14 -3.92
CA ASN A 216 -20.88 0.32 -4.85
C ASN A 216 -20.31 0.89 -6.17
N ALA A 217 -19.01 1.16 -6.25
CA ALA A 217 -18.32 1.70 -7.41
C ALA A 217 -17.42 0.67 -8.14
N SER A 218 -17.47 -0.60 -7.74
CA SER A 218 -16.60 -1.68 -8.24
C SER A 218 -16.75 -1.97 -9.74
N ALA A 219 -17.86 -1.57 -10.36
CA ALA A 219 -18.10 -1.73 -11.80
C ALA A 219 -16.95 -1.18 -12.66
N SER A 220 -16.33 -0.09 -12.22
CA SER A 220 -15.15 0.50 -12.88
C SER A 220 -13.90 -0.41 -12.81
N VAL A 221 -13.75 -1.17 -11.72
CA VAL A 221 -12.71 -2.20 -11.57
C VAL A 221 -13.02 -3.41 -12.45
N HIS A 222 -14.28 -3.87 -12.52
CA HIS A 222 -14.68 -4.97 -13.42
C HIS A 222 -14.42 -4.66 -14.89
N MET A 223 -14.68 -3.43 -15.33
CA MET A 223 -14.36 -2.97 -16.68
C MET A 223 -12.86 -3.10 -16.96
N LEU A 224 -12.01 -2.73 -16.00
CA LEU A 224 -10.56 -2.87 -16.15
C LEU A 224 -10.11 -4.34 -16.17
N MET A 225 -10.74 -5.21 -15.37
CA MET A 225 -10.49 -6.66 -15.35
C MET A 225 -10.77 -7.35 -16.70
N GLN A 226 -11.58 -6.74 -17.56
CA GLN A 226 -11.88 -7.24 -18.90
C GLN A 226 -10.87 -6.79 -19.97
N ARG A 227 -9.96 -5.87 -19.64
CA ARG A 227 -8.95 -5.35 -20.56
C ARG A 227 -7.68 -6.19 -20.51
N LYS A 228 -6.83 -6.03 -21.54
CA LYS A 228 -5.42 -6.42 -21.49
C LYS A 228 -4.59 -5.24 -21.00
N VAL A 229 -3.49 -5.53 -20.32
CA VAL A 229 -2.52 -4.54 -19.86
C VAL A 229 -1.13 -4.94 -20.33
N GLU A 230 -0.26 -3.98 -20.56
CA GLU A 230 1.14 -4.27 -20.84
C GLU A 230 1.84 -4.81 -19.60
N SER A 231 2.79 -5.73 -19.80
CA SER A 231 3.72 -6.19 -18.77
C SER A 231 5.10 -6.40 -19.38
N ARG A 232 6.14 -6.17 -18.58
CA ARG A 232 7.53 -6.41 -18.98
C ARG A 232 7.83 -7.89 -18.79
N ALA A 233 8.11 -8.59 -19.88
CA ALA A 233 8.45 -10.01 -19.86
C ALA A 233 9.79 -10.26 -20.57
N PRO A 234 10.94 -9.90 -19.98
CA PRO A 234 12.24 -10.25 -20.56
C PRO A 234 12.38 -11.77 -20.77
N PRO A 235 12.93 -12.25 -21.90
CA PRO A 235 13.51 -11.50 -23.02
C PRO A 235 12.49 -11.04 -24.09
N PHE A 236 11.21 -11.38 -23.95
CA PHE A 236 10.13 -11.15 -24.93
C PHE A 236 9.65 -9.68 -25.04
N GLY A 237 10.25 -8.75 -24.30
CA GLY A 237 9.90 -7.33 -24.35
C GLY A 237 8.62 -6.99 -23.59
N ILE A 238 7.77 -6.16 -24.19
CA ILE A 238 6.47 -5.76 -23.63
C ILE A 238 5.38 -6.62 -24.27
N VAL A 239 4.55 -7.26 -23.44
CA VAL A 239 3.48 -8.15 -23.88
C VAL A 239 2.14 -7.76 -23.26
N GLY A 240 1.05 -7.98 -23.99
CA GLY A 240 -0.31 -7.78 -23.50
C GLY A 240 -0.82 -8.98 -22.70
N VAL A 241 -1.15 -8.77 -21.44
CA VAL A 241 -1.52 -9.82 -20.48
C VAL A 241 -2.82 -9.49 -19.76
N SER A 242 -3.40 -10.47 -19.08
CA SER A 242 -4.55 -10.23 -18.20
C SER A 242 -4.08 -9.52 -16.91
N PRO A 243 -4.87 -8.60 -16.32
CA PRO A 243 -4.42 -7.74 -15.24
C PRO A 243 -4.49 -8.45 -13.87
N LYS A 244 -3.67 -9.47 -13.67
CA LYS A 244 -3.71 -10.34 -12.49
C LYS A 244 -3.55 -9.59 -11.15
N ARG A 245 -2.79 -8.48 -11.14
CA ARG A 245 -2.62 -7.62 -9.94
C ARG A 245 -3.93 -7.03 -9.41
N LEU A 246 -4.94 -6.85 -10.26
CA LEU A 246 -6.25 -6.36 -9.86
C LEU A 246 -7.11 -7.42 -9.16
N CYS A 247 -6.80 -8.71 -9.32
CA CYS A 247 -7.53 -9.79 -8.62
C CYS A 247 -7.53 -9.56 -7.11
N ARG A 248 -6.37 -9.18 -6.55
CA ARG A 248 -6.23 -8.87 -5.12
C ARG A 248 -7.05 -7.64 -4.71
N VAL A 249 -7.13 -6.63 -5.59
CA VAL A 249 -7.94 -5.43 -5.32
C VAL A 249 -9.42 -5.77 -5.32
N LEU A 250 -9.88 -6.53 -6.32
CA LEU A 250 -11.26 -6.95 -6.43
C LEU A 250 -11.69 -7.84 -5.26
N GLU A 251 -10.85 -8.82 -4.89
CA GLU A 251 -11.06 -9.65 -3.70
C GLU A 251 -11.19 -8.81 -2.43
N ARG A 252 -10.43 -7.71 -2.32
CA ARG A 252 -10.49 -6.81 -1.17
C ARG A 252 -11.75 -5.94 -1.15
N ILE A 253 -12.35 -5.63 -2.30
CA ILE A 253 -13.58 -4.83 -2.42
C ILE A 253 -14.83 -5.71 -2.18
N GLU A 254 -14.89 -6.86 -2.85
CA GLU A 254 -16.11 -7.68 -2.95
C GLU A 254 -15.98 -9.09 -2.33
N GLY A 255 -14.78 -9.48 -1.94
CA GLY A 255 -14.48 -10.83 -1.43
C GLY A 255 -14.01 -11.81 -2.53
N PRO A 256 -13.55 -13.01 -2.14
CA PRO A 256 -12.93 -13.98 -3.07
C PRO A 256 -13.83 -14.43 -4.22
N ALA A 257 -15.15 -14.50 -3.99
CA ALA A 257 -16.13 -14.94 -4.99
C ALA A 257 -16.15 -14.05 -6.25
N ALA A 258 -15.85 -12.75 -6.11
CA ALA A 258 -15.84 -11.81 -7.23
C ALA A 258 -14.76 -12.12 -8.29
N THR A 259 -13.72 -12.86 -7.90
CA THR A 259 -12.62 -13.26 -8.80
C THR A 259 -12.96 -14.48 -9.66
N LEU A 260 -14.01 -15.24 -9.35
CA LEU A 260 -14.36 -16.49 -10.05
C LEU A 260 -14.69 -16.28 -11.54
N GLN A 261 -15.21 -15.10 -11.89
CA GLN A 261 -15.49 -14.73 -13.28
C GLN A 261 -14.24 -14.42 -14.11
N TYR A 262 -13.06 -14.38 -13.47
CA TYR A 262 -11.78 -14.07 -14.09
C TYR A 262 -10.81 -15.25 -13.89
N PRO A 263 -10.82 -16.27 -14.79
CA PRO A 263 -10.07 -17.52 -14.59
C PRO A 263 -8.57 -17.31 -14.30
N TYR A 264 -7.97 -16.28 -14.88
CA TYR A 264 -6.56 -15.95 -14.68
C TYR A 264 -6.19 -15.57 -13.23
N CYS A 265 -7.16 -15.20 -12.39
CA CYS A 265 -6.93 -14.92 -10.98
C CYS A 265 -6.48 -16.16 -10.21
N ASN A 266 -7.03 -17.33 -10.55
CA ASN A 266 -6.76 -18.60 -9.86
C ASN A 266 -5.86 -19.54 -10.67
N ASP A 267 -5.38 -19.11 -11.83
CA ASP A 267 -4.54 -19.94 -12.70
C ASP A 267 -3.09 -20.03 -12.16
N PRO A 268 -2.62 -21.21 -11.74
CA PRO A 268 -1.26 -21.41 -11.23
C PRO A 268 -0.19 -21.32 -12.34
N SER A 269 -0.58 -21.46 -13.62
CA SER A 269 0.33 -21.30 -14.77
C SER A 269 0.67 -19.84 -15.08
N ILE A 270 -0.02 -18.89 -14.42
CA ILE A 270 0.27 -17.46 -14.46
C ILE A 270 0.76 -17.04 -13.07
N PRO A 271 1.95 -17.47 -12.61
CA PRO A 271 2.35 -17.34 -11.20
C PRO A 271 2.76 -15.92 -10.82
N PHE A 272 3.12 -15.08 -11.79
CA PHE A 272 3.66 -13.75 -11.54
C PHE A 272 2.58 -12.68 -11.51
N GLU A 273 2.76 -11.70 -10.63
CA GLU A 273 2.02 -10.43 -10.63
C GLU A 273 2.39 -9.64 -11.90
N GLN A 274 1.75 -9.95 -13.03
CA GLN A 274 2.00 -9.26 -14.30
C GLN A 274 1.31 -7.89 -14.38
#